data_AF-A0A3G8H331-F1
#
_entry.id   AF-A0A3G8H331-F1
#
_cell.length_a   1.000
_cell.length_b   1.000
_cell.length_c   1.000
_cell.angle_alpha   90.00
_cell.angle_beta   90.00
_cell.angle_gamma   90.00
#
_symmetry.space_group_name_H-M   'P 1'
#
loop_
_entity.id
_entity.type
_entity.pdbx_description
1 polymer ?
#
loop_
_entity_poly.entity_id
_entity_poly.type
_entity_poly.pdbx_seq_one_letter_code
_entity_poly.pdbx_strand_id
1 'polypeptide(L)'
;MNGRDFIVLDLLMAQISQRRRQWRWPPSFALPVVSGVTLEQLAAATAGGNPAILAMSLTRGGHAVVVDGVTMRAGQAVVAILDPALGWQYFTPVEQFVRQFSGQAIFTGR
;
A
#
# COMPACT_ATOMS: atom_id res chain seq x y z
N MET A 1 -13.73 -4.92 -22.55
CA MET A 1 -13.10 -4.01 -21.58
C MET A 1 -14.22 -3.24 -20.88
N ASN A 2 -14.60 -3.65 -19.66
CA ASN A 2 -15.69 -3.01 -18.91
C ASN A 2 -15.11 -2.09 -17.84
N GLY A 3 -15.45 -0.80 -17.93
CA GLY A 3 -14.89 0.28 -17.11
C GLY A 3 -15.43 0.33 -15.69
N ARG A 4 -14.94 -0.53 -14.79
CA ARG A 4 -15.15 -0.39 -13.34
C ARG A 4 -13.92 -0.61 -12.46
N ASP A 5 -12.73 -0.72 -13.05
CA ASP A 5 -11.49 -0.94 -12.29
C ASP A 5 -10.79 0.38 -11.95
N PHE A 6 -11.49 1.30 -11.30
CA PHE A 6 -10.80 2.40 -10.61
C PHE A 6 -10.36 1.89 -9.24
N ILE A 7 -9.10 1.51 -9.16
CA ILE A 7 -8.47 0.95 -7.97
C ILE A 7 -8.35 2.07 -6.91
N VAL A 8 -8.50 1.73 -5.63
CA VAL A 8 -8.45 2.66 -4.49
C VAL A 8 -7.25 3.63 -4.54
N LEU A 9 -6.10 3.14 -5.01
CA LEU A 9 -4.89 3.95 -5.22
C LEU A 9 -5.03 4.95 -6.37
N ASP A 10 -5.67 4.59 -7.49
CA ASP A 10 -5.92 5.52 -8.59
C ASP A 10 -6.84 6.66 -8.15
N LEU A 11 -7.86 6.36 -7.33
CA LEU A 11 -8.75 7.37 -6.76
C LEU A 11 -8.02 8.26 -5.74
N LEU A 12 -7.14 7.69 -4.90
CA LEU A 12 -6.28 8.44 -4.00
C LEU A 12 -5.39 9.42 -4.78
N MET A 13 -4.76 8.95 -5.86
CA MET A 13 -3.91 9.79 -6.71
C MET A 13 -4.71 10.89 -7.42
N ALA A 14 -5.90 10.57 -7.92
CA ALA A 14 -6.81 11.55 -8.51
C ALA A 14 -7.25 12.62 -7.49
N GLN A 15 -7.55 12.22 -6.25
CA GLN A 15 -7.99 13.14 -5.20
C GLN A 15 -6.87 14.06 -4.69
N ILE A 16 -5.62 13.57 -4.63
CA ILE A 16 -4.43 14.41 -4.37
C ILE A 16 -4.23 15.42 -5.50
N SER A 17 -4.41 15.02 -6.75
CA SER A 17 -4.31 15.90 -7.91
C SER A 17 -5.38 16.99 -7.94
N GLN A 18 -6.61 16.71 -7.52
CA GLN A 18 -7.71 17.69 -7.57
C GLN A 18 -7.62 18.80 -6.51
N ARG A 19 -6.96 18.56 -5.37
CA ARG A 19 -6.77 19.58 -4.31
C ARG A 19 -5.72 20.64 -4.64
N ARG A 20 -4.86 20.44 -5.65
CA ARG A 20 -3.83 21.41 -6.08
C ARG A 20 -3.99 21.72 -7.58
N ARG A 21 -4.88 22.67 -7.90
CA ARG A 21 -5.31 23.03 -9.28
C ARG A 21 -4.22 23.52 -10.26
N GLN A 22 -2.92 23.40 -9.99
CA GLN A 22 -1.88 23.78 -10.96
C GLN A 22 -0.66 22.86 -11.06
N TRP A 23 -0.59 21.75 -10.31
CA TRP A 23 0.60 20.89 -10.35
C TRP A 23 0.36 19.62 -11.18
N ARG A 24 0.92 19.61 -12.39
CA ARG A 24 0.95 18.42 -13.25
C ARG A 24 2.25 17.67 -12.95
N TRP A 25 2.17 16.54 -12.27
CA TRP A 25 3.35 15.73 -11.96
C TRP A 25 4.01 15.26 -13.26
N PRO A 26 5.34 15.42 -13.41
CA PRO A 26 6.03 14.85 -14.55
C PRO A 26 5.88 13.31 -14.50
N PRO A 27 5.70 12.62 -15.64
CA PRO A 27 5.51 11.17 -15.67
C PRO A 27 6.61 10.39 -14.95
N SER A 28 7.84 10.93 -14.91
CA SER A 28 9.00 10.35 -14.25
C SER A 28 8.91 10.31 -12.72
N PHE A 29 7.93 10.98 -12.10
CA PHE A 29 7.73 11.00 -10.64
C PHE A 29 6.54 10.14 -10.18
N ALA A 30 5.72 9.62 -11.10
CA ALA A 30 4.64 8.71 -10.75
C ALA A 30 5.21 7.30 -10.58
N LEU A 31 5.19 6.79 -9.35
CA LEU A 31 5.49 5.39 -9.10
C LEU A 31 4.31 4.53 -9.59
N PRO A 32 4.56 3.45 -10.35
CA PRO A 32 3.50 2.61 -10.88
C PRO A 32 2.81 1.83 -9.75
N VAL A 33 1.49 1.68 -9.87
CA VAL A 33 0.74 0.69 -9.09
C VAL A 33 1.01 -0.69 -9.69
N VAL A 34 1.50 -1.61 -8.86
CA VAL A 34 1.72 -3.02 -9.21
C VAL A 34 0.55 -3.83 -8.65
N SER A 35 -0.06 -4.67 -9.48
CA SER A 35 -1.15 -5.59 -9.09
C SER A 35 -0.65 -7.02 -8.97
N GLY A 36 -1.35 -7.86 -8.19
CA GLY A 36 -0.97 -9.26 -7.98
C GLY A 36 0.25 -9.44 -7.08
N VAL A 37 0.56 -8.45 -6.25
CA VAL A 37 1.68 -8.48 -5.32
C VAL A 37 1.44 -9.52 -4.23
N THR A 38 2.41 -10.40 -4.05
CA THR A 38 2.43 -11.42 -2.99
C THR A 38 3.10 -10.89 -1.72
N LEU A 39 2.86 -11.57 -0.60
CA LEU A 39 3.55 -11.24 0.66
C LEU A 39 5.07 -11.40 0.54
N GLU A 40 5.54 -12.40 -0.20
CA GLU A 40 6.96 -12.66 -0.42
C GLU A 40 7.63 -11.53 -1.20
N GLN A 41 6.98 -11.05 -2.26
CA GLN A 41 7.44 -9.88 -3.02
C GLN A 41 7.45 -8.63 -2.15
N LEU A 42 6.42 -8.43 -1.33
CA LEU A 42 6.35 -7.31 -0.39
C LEU A 42 7.50 -7.38 0.63
N ALA A 43 7.74 -8.55 1.22
CA ALA A 43 8.82 -8.75 2.18
C ALA A 43 10.20 -8.50 1.54
N ALA A 44 10.42 -9.01 0.32
CA ALA A 44 11.67 -8.78 -0.40
C ALA A 44 11.89 -7.30 -0.73
N ALA A 45 10.86 -6.59 -1.19
CA ALA A 45 10.94 -5.17 -1.53
C ALA A 45 11.20 -4.28 -0.31
N THR A 46 10.65 -4.65 0.85
CA THR A 46 10.75 -3.89 2.09
C THR A 46 11.96 -4.27 2.96
N ALA A 47 12.59 -5.42 2.72
CA ALA A 47 13.76 -5.90 3.47
C ALA A 47 14.94 -4.91 3.49
N GLY A 48 15.08 -4.09 2.43
CA GLY A 48 16.10 -3.05 2.33
C GLY A 48 15.78 -1.74 3.07
N GLY A 49 14.69 -1.69 3.85
CA GLY A 49 14.20 -0.48 4.50
C GLY A 49 13.44 0.47 3.56
N ASN A 50 13.00 -0.02 2.40
CA ASN A 50 12.17 0.74 1.47
C ASN A 50 10.69 0.46 1.75
N PRO A 51 9.94 1.39 2.35
CA PRO A 51 8.53 1.15 2.64
C PRO A 51 7.72 1.03 1.35
N ALA A 52 6.56 0.38 1.41
CA ALA A 52 5.62 0.28 0.30
C ALA A 52 4.27 0.88 0.70
N ILE A 53 3.56 1.49 -0.25
CA ILE A 53 2.18 1.95 -0.04
C ILE A 53 1.25 0.89 -0.60
N LEU A 54 0.30 0.40 0.21
CA LEU A 54 -0.57 -0.71 -0.16
C LEU A 54 -2.03 -0.30 -0.12
N ALA A 55 -2.83 -0.90 -0.99
CA ALA A 55 -4.28 -0.86 -0.88
C ALA A 55 -4.80 -2.04 -0.06
N MET A 56 -5.77 -1.73 0.79
CA MET A 56 -6.46 -2.64 1.69
C MET A 56 -7.96 -2.61 1.37
N SER A 57 -8.59 -3.77 1.36
CA SER A 57 -10.03 -3.95 1.28
C SER A 57 -10.59 -4.19 2.68
N LEU A 58 -11.08 -3.12 3.32
CA LEU A 58 -11.76 -3.21 4.60
C LEU A 58 -13.28 -3.26 4.38
N THR A 59 -14.02 -3.77 5.37
CA THR A 59 -15.50 -3.82 5.32
C THR A 59 -16.14 -2.44 5.12
N ARG A 60 -15.45 -1.37 5.54
CA ARG A 60 -15.91 0.02 5.42
C ARG A 60 -15.49 0.71 4.11
N GLY A 61 -14.76 0.01 3.23
CA GLY A 61 -14.28 0.53 1.95
C GLY A 61 -12.77 0.34 1.76
N GLY A 62 -12.26 0.94 0.68
CA GLY A 62 -10.84 0.95 0.37
C GLY A 62 -10.04 1.80 1.36
N HIS A 63 -8.92 1.27 1.84
CA HIS A 63 -7.98 1.97 2.73
C HIS A 63 -6.56 1.87 2.17
N ALA A 64 -5.73 2.87 2.43
CA ALA A 64 -4.34 2.87 2.00
C ALA A 64 -3.43 3.01 3.22
N VAL A 65 -2.42 2.14 3.30
CA VAL A 65 -1.48 2.10 4.42
C VAL A 65 -0.05 2.08 3.89
N VAL A 66 0.89 2.46 4.75
CA VAL A 66 2.32 2.29 4.48
C VAL A 66 2.78 1.04 5.21
N VAL A 67 3.52 0.17 4.52
CA VAL A 67 4.15 -1.02 5.10
C VAL A 67 5.65 -0.81 5.11
N ASP A 68 6.23 -0.82 6.30
CA ASP A 68 7.68 -0.71 6.49
C ASP A 68 8.38 -2.06 6.26
N GLY A 69 7.68 -3.16 6.52
CA GLY A 69 8.15 -4.50 6.18
C GLY A 69 7.48 -5.63 6.93
N VAL A 70 7.95 -6.85 6.66
CA VAL A 70 7.50 -8.09 7.28
C VAL A 70 8.60 -8.59 8.23
N THR A 71 8.24 -8.93 9.47
CA THR A 71 9.20 -9.30 10.52
C THR A 71 8.64 -10.34 11.49
N MET A 72 9.50 -10.85 12.38
CA MET A 72 9.11 -11.77 13.46
C MET A 72 9.03 -11.03 14.80
N ARG A 73 7.91 -11.15 15.49
CA ARG A 73 7.70 -10.63 16.85
C ARG A 73 7.18 -11.76 17.74
N ALA A 74 7.90 -12.06 18.82
CA ALA A 74 7.54 -13.13 19.76
C ALA A 74 7.25 -14.49 19.09
N GLY A 75 8.01 -14.84 18.04
CA GLY A 75 7.81 -16.10 17.29
C GLY A 75 6.69 -16.06 16.26
N GLN A 76 6.02 -14.92 16.05
CA GLN A 76 4.94 -14.76 15.08
C GLN A 76 5.34 -13.80 13.94
N ALA A 77 5.02 -14.18 12.70
CA ALA A 77 5.21 -13.33 11.53
C ALA A 77 4.17 -12.21 11.51
N VAL A 78 4.64 -10.97 11.41
CA VAL A 78 3.82 -9.75 11.43
C VAL A 78 4.25 -8.77 10.35
N VAL A 79 3.31 -7.95 9.91
CA VAL A 79 3.53 -6.82 9.02
C VAL A 79 3.54 -5.54 9.86
N ALA A 80 4.59 -4.74 9.71
CA ALA A 80 4.70 -3.41 10.32
C ALA A 80 3.96 -2.40 9.45
N ILE A 81 2.86 -1.85 9.96
CA ILE A 81 1.94 -0.98 9.23
C ILE A 81 1.93 0.40 9.89
N LEU A 82 2.18 1.44 9.10
CA LEU A 82 1.91 2.83 9.44
C LEU A 82 0.58 3.23 8.79
N ASP A 83 -0.42 3.53 9.61
CA ASP A 83 -1.76 3.90 9.15
C ASP A 83 -1.97 5.42 9.21
N PRO A 84 -2.06 6.11 8.06
CA PRO A 84 -2.25 7.55 8.01
C PRO A 84 -3.58 8.02 8.61
N ALA A 85 -4.61 7.17 8.63
CA ALA A 85 -5.92 7.54 9.19
C ALA A 85 -5.91 7.57 10.71
N LEU A 86 -5.08 6.75 11.33
CA LEU A 86 -4.92 6.69 12.78
C LEU A 86 -3.76 7.55 13.28
N GLY A 87 -2.72 7.74 12.47
CA GLY A 87 -1.54 8.55 12.79
C GLY A 87 -0.46 7.81 13.59
N TRP A 88 -0.50 6.48 13.66
CA TRP A 88 0.48 5.67 14.38
C TRP A 88 0.77 4.33 13.68
N GLN A 89 1.87 3.72 14.10
CA GLN A 89 2.35 2.44 13.60
C GLN A 89 1.89 1.29 14.50
N TYR A 90 1.50 0.17 13.89
CA TYR A 90 1.13 -1.06 14.58
C TYR A 90 1.63 -2.30 13.83
N PHE A 91 1.51 -3.46 14.46
CA PHE A 91 1.86 -4.75 13.87
C PHE A 91 0.59 -5.57 13.67
N THR A 92 0.43 -6.14 12.48
CA THR A 92 -0.67 -7.05 12.16
C THR A 92 -0.13 -8.44 11.86
N PRO A 93 -0.68 -9.51 12.45
CA PRO A 93 -0.37 -10.88 12.04
C PRO A 93 -0.50 -11.07 10.53
N VAL A 94 0.47 -11.75 9.91
CA VAL A 94 0.46 -12.00 8.46
C VAL A 94 -0.87 -12.59 7.99
N GLU A 95 -1.40 -13.57 8.72
CA GLU A 95 -2.67 -14.24 8.40
C GLU A 95 -3.88 -13.30 8.36
N GLN A 96 -3.88 -12.25 9.20
CA GLN A 96 -4.94 -11.25 9.21
C GLN A 96 -4.73 -10.24 8.08
N PHE A 97 -3.48 -9.82 7.89
CA PHE A 97 -3.10 -8.88 6.84
C PHE A 97 -3.48 -9.38 5.45
N VAL A 98 -3.14 -10.63 5.10
CA VAL A 98 -3.40 -11.17 3.76
C VAL A 98 -4.89 -11.27 3.41
N ARG A 99 -5.79 -11.31 4.41
CA ARG A 99 -7.24 -11.30 4.18
C ARG A 99 -7.77 -9.94 3.76
N GLN A 100 -7.05 -8.88 4.11
CA GLN A 100 -7.43 -7.50 3.86
C GLN A 100 -6.60 -6.87 2.74
N PHE A 101 -5.42 -7.44 2.45
CA PHE A 101 -4.55 -6.94 1.40
C PHE A 101 -5.17 -7.17 0.02
N SER A 102 -5.30 -6.11 -0.79
CA SER A 102 -5.90 -6.20 -2.13
C SER A 102 -4.95 -6.78 -3.19
N GLY A 103 -3.69 -7.03 -2.84
CA GLY A 103 -2.63 -7.43 -3.78
C GLY A 103 -2.09 -6.26 -4.62
N GLN A 104 -2.37 -5.01 -4.24
CA GLN A 104 -1.89 -3.83 -4.96
C GLN A 104 -0.95 -3.00 -4.10
N ALA A 105 0.19 -2.64 -4.66
CA ALA A 105 1.20 -1.86 -3.98
C ALA A 105 1.88 -0.84 -4.91
N ILE A 106 2.41 0.20 -4.30
CA ILE A 106 3.39 1.12 -4.87
C ILE A 106 4.69 0.91 -4.09
N PHE A 107 5.75 0.50 -4.77
CA PHE A 107 7.07 0.33 -4.17
C PHE A 107 7.87 1.62 -4.26
N THR A 108 8.50 2.03 -3.16
CA THR A 108 9.30 3.26 -3.09
C THR A 108 10.80 3.04 -3.38
N GLY A 109 11.27 1.80 -3.26
CA GLY A 109 12.61 1.39 -3.67
C GLY A 109 12.68 1.17 -5.18
N ARG A 110 13.82 1.53 -5.79
CA ARG A 110 14.12 1.25 -7.21
C ARG A 110 14.68 -0.15 -7.41
#